data_AF-A0A0S6XMY8-F1
#
_entry.id   AF-A0A0S6XMY8-F1
#
_cell.length_a   1.000
_cell.length_b   1.000
_cell.length_c   1.000
_cell.angle_alpha   90.00
_cell.angle_beta   90.00
_cell.angle_gamma   90.00
#
_symmetry.space_group_name_H-M   'P 1'
#
loop_
_entity.id
_entity.type
_entity.pdbx_description
1 polymer ?
#
loop_
_entity_poly.entity_id
_entity_poly.type
_entity_poly.pdbx_seq_one_letter_code
_entity_poly.pdbx_strand_id
1 'polypeptide(L)'
;MQLKKSLLVALSTLALACTATDLGLQPDKSVVLAKQHPTQQNNVQEITQMVFTSHLKLANSGADITDGQLVQMCKDAYGGMEVSKAKRPRVMTVLHSGQDIFIASSMKGGYPYVEKECGSDSALTHAMSALVGGHPGGHVNQAMCGEIMTIALYLRQGKFESNHKMTGSRIVSVEQTKDGAVVVKRPCKQREGEDQFGCCQVVEHFDIREIPEATNAAPYTLAGIHATVQAAGRLCTKPDAGTSNGEGTSKQAAKHN
;
A
#
# COMPACT_ATOMS: atom_id res chain seq x y z
N MET A 1 -21.85 -35.05 61.15
CA MET A 1 -22.31 -34.04 60.16
C MET A 1 -21.12 -33.27 59.62
N GLN A 2 -20.62 -33.56 58.42
CA GLN A 2 -19.96 -32.58 57.55
C GLN A 2 -19.89 -33.15 56.13
N LEU A 3 -20.82 -32.72 55.27
CA LEU A 3 -20.75 -32.92 53.83
C LEU A 3 -19.75 -31.91 53.25
N LYS A 4 -18.61 -32.38 52.74
CA LYS A 4 -17.73 -31.58 51.88
C LYS A 4 -18.30 -31.58 50.47
N LYS A 5 -18.80 -30.42 50.01
CA LYS A 5 -19.15 -30.15 48.62
C LYS A 5 -17.87 -29.79 47.85
N SER A 6 -17.45 -30.66 46.93
CA SER A 6 -16.43 -30.35 45.93
C SER A 6 -17.12 -29.71 44.73
N LEU A 7 -16.90 -28.40 44.54
CA LEU A 7 -17.33 -27.66 43.36
C LEU A 7 -16.19 -27.69 42.33
N LEU A 8 -16.33 -28.53 41.32
CA LEU A 8 -15.45 -28.54 40.15
C LEU A 8 -15.89 -27.37 39.23
N VAL A 9 -15.09 -26.33 39.14
CA VAL A 9 -15.26 -25.27 38.13
C VAL A 9 -14.53 -25.71 36.87
N ALA A 10 -15.28 -26.10 35.85
CA ALA A 10 -14.76 -26.37 34.52
C ALA A 10 -14.43 -25.02 33.83
N LEU A 11 -13.13 -24.70 33.73
CA LEU A 11 -12.65 -23.65 32.85
C LEU A 11 -12.73 -24.15 31.40
N SER A 12 -13.78 -23.73 30.68
CA SER A 12 -13.84 -23.86 29.23
C SER A 12 -12.99 -22.76 28.60
N THR A 13 -11.70 -23.04 28.35
CA THR A 13 -10.87 -22.23 27.45
C THR A 13 -11.36 -22.44 26.02
N LEU A 14 -12.27 -21.60 25.57
CA LEU A 14 -12.65 -21.49 24.17
C LEU A 14 -11.46 -20.86 23.43
N ALA A 15 -10.62 -21.70 22.82
CA ALA A 15 -9.61 -21.24 21.88
C ALA A 15 -10.34 -20.68 20.66
N LEU A 16 -10.54 -19.36 20.65
CA LEU A 16 -11.01 -18.63 19.49
C LEU A 16 -9.94 -18.79 18.41
N ALA A 17 -10.15 -19.72 17.48
CA ALA A 17 -9.32 -19.83 16.29
C ALA A 17 -9.40 -18.49 15.57
N CYS A 18 -8.31 -17.71 15.60
CA CYS A 18 -8.14 -16.53 14.76
C CYS A 18 -8.20 -16.98 13.30
N THR A 19 -9.40 -17.06 12.73
CA THR A 19 -9.56 -17.11 11.29
C THR A 19 -9.03 -15.78 10.77
N ALA A 20 -7.91 -15.83 10.05
CA ALA A 20 -7.33 -14.64 9.44
C ALA A 20 -8.41 -13.93 8.63
N THR A 21 -8.64 -12.65 8.92
CA THR A 21 -9.59 -11.84 8.16
C THR A 21 -9.08 -11.72 6.73
N ASP A 22 -9.85 -12.20 5.75
CA ASP A 22 -9.49 -12.04 4.34
C ASP A 22 -9.63 -10.56 3.96
N LEU A 23 -8.49 -9.90 3.79
CA LEU A 23 -8.40 -8.50 3.38
C LEU A 23 -8.38 -8.33 1.86
N GLY A 24 -8.54 -9.40 1.06
CA GLY A 24 -8.45 -9.32 -0.40
C GLY A 24 -7.06 -8.94 -0.90
N LEU A 25 -6.02 -9.22 -0.12
CA LEU A 25 -4.66 -8.84 -0.44
C LEU A 25 -4.12 -9.68 -1.60
N GLN A 26 -3.67 -9.03 -2.67
CA GLN A 26 -3.18 -9.73 -3.87
C GLN A 26 -1.89 -9.08 -4.39
N PRO A 27 -1.01 -9.84 -5.07
CA PRO A 27 0.08 -9.25 -5.83
C PRO A 27 -0.46 -8.33 -6.93
N ASP A 28 0.01 -7.08 -6.96
CA ASP A 28 -0.36 -6.12 -8.00
C ASP A 28 0.32 -6.48 -9.32
N LYS A 29 -0.45 -7.11 -10.21
CA LYS A 29 0.03 -7.56 -11.52
C LYS A 29 0.48 -6.41 -12.43
N SER A 30 -0.01 -5.18 -12.22
CA SER A 30 0.42 -4.04 -13.03
C SER A 30 1.90 -3.70 -12.82
N VAL A 31 2.40 -3.92 -11.60
CA VAL A 31 3.83 -3.77 -11.26
C VAL A 31 4.63 -4.98 -11.75
N VAL A 32 4.10 -6.19 -11.58
CA VAL A 32 4.77 -7.45 -11.98
C VAL A 32 5.01 -7.54 -13.49
N LEU A 33 4.12 -6.94 -14.30
CA LEU A 33 4.17 -6.98 -15.76
C LEU A 33 5.08 -5.93 -16.40
N ALA A 34 5.73 -5.06 -15.62
CA ALA A 34 6.74 -4.13 -16.12
C ALA A 34 8.07 -4.85 -16.46
N LYS A 35 7.99 -5.90 -17.29
CA LYS A 35 9.14 -6.50 -17.95
C LYS A 35 9.50 -5.66 -19.18
N GLN A 36 10.81 -5.56 -19.41
CA GLN A 36 11.51 -5.01 -20.58
C GLN A 36 11.84 -3.51 -20.54
N HIS A 37 12.85 -3.16 -19.74
CA HIS A 37 13.79 -2.13 -20.16
C HIS A 37 14.90 -2.82 -21.00
N PRO A 38 15.13 -2.44 -22.27
CA PRO A 38 15.96 -3.21 -23.20
C PRO A 38 17.49 -3.20 -22.93
N THR A 39 17.97 -2.55 -21.86
CA THR A 39 19.41 -2.36 -21.63
C THR A 39 20.08 -3.42 -20.74
N GLN A 40 19.37 -4.44 -20.25
CA GLN A 40 19.96 -5.53 -19.45
C GLN A 40 19.85 -6.91 -20.13
N GLN A 41 20.37 -7.03 -21.36
CA GLN A 41 20.29 -8.27 -22.15
C GLN A 41 21.20 -9.42 -21.69
N ASN A 42 22.11 -9.25 -20.72
CA ASN A 42 23.20 -10.23 -20.51
C ASN A 42 23.25 -10.92 -19.14
N ASN A 43 22.23 -10.83 -18.28
CA ASN A 43 22.10 -11.74 -17.13
C ASN A 43 20.63 -11.75 -16.66
N VAL A 44 19.86 -12.72 -17.13
CA VAL A 44 18.45 -12.90 -16.79
C VAL A 44 18.34 -13.48 -15.38
N GLN A 45 18.64 -12.67 -14.36
CA GLN A 45 17.95 -12.83 -13.09
C GLN A 45 16.58 -12.19 -13.30
N GLU A 46 15.52 -13.01 -13.23
CA GLU A 46 14.15 -12.50 -13.21
C GLU A 46 13.98 -11.58 -12.00
N ILE A 47 14.22 -10.29 -12.18
CA ILE A 47 13.91 -9.27 -11.17
C ILE A 47 12.38 -9.14 -11.19
N THR A 48 11.70 -9.98 -10.42
CA THR A 48 10.25 -9.85 -10.21
C THR A 48 10.04 -8.67 -9.26
N GLN A 49 9.61 -7.54 -9.80
CA GLN A 49 9.03 -6.47 -8.98
C GLN A 49 7.74 -6.99 -8.35
N MET A 50 7.52 -6.69 -7.08
CA MET A 50 6.39 -7.19 -6.33
C MET A 50 5.91 -6.15 -5.34
N VAL A 51 4.60 -5.88 -5.41
CA VAL A 51 3.84 -5.13 -4.43
C VAL A 51 2.56 -5.93 -4.17
N PHE A 52 2.13 -6.01 -2.92
CA PHE A 52 0.81 -6.51 -2.57
C PHE A 52 -0.10 -5.33 -2.32
N THR A 53 -1.32 -5.38 -2.85
CA THR A 53 -2.30 -4.31 -2.70
C THR A 53 -3.67 -4.86 -2.32
N SER A 54 -4.45 -4.03 -1.63
CA SER A 54 -5.89 -4.23 -1.42
C SER A 54 -6.57 -2.87 -1.26
N HIS A 55 -7.88 -2.87 -1.47
CA HIS A 55 -8.75 -1.73 -1.25
C HIS A 55 -10.02 -2.22 -0.54
N LEU A 56 -10.36 -1.60 0.58
CA LEU A 56 -11.61 -1.82 1.29
C LEU A 56 -12.46 -0.54 1.24
N LYS A 57 -13.78 -0.72 1.14
CA LYS A 57 -14.76 0.35 1.25
C LYS A 57 -15.62 0.17 2.49
N LEU A 58 -15.66 1.19 3.33
CA LEU A 58 -16.58 1.31 4.46
C LEU A 58 -17.96 1.73 3.93
N ALA A 59 -19.00 1.01 4.32
CA ALA A 59 -20.38 1.31 3.90
C ALA A 59 -20.87 2.66 4.42
N ASN A 60 -20.42 3.06 5.62
CA ASN A 60 -20.83 4.28 6.28
C ASN A 60 -19.61 5.15 6.57
N SER A 61 -19.68 6.44 6.24
CA SER A 61 -18.65 7.44 6.56
C SER A 61 -18.45 7.69 8.06
N GLY A 62 -19.33 7.12 8.91
CA GLY A 62 -19.27 7.19 10.37
C GLY A 62 -18.93 5.87 11.08
N ALA A 63 -18.42 4.85 10.36
CA ALA A 63 -17.81 3.72 11.05
C ALA A 63 -16.49 4.21 11.68
N ASP A 64 -16.52 4.49 12.98
CA ASP A 64 -15.35 4.95 13.75
C ASP A 64 -14.31 3.83 13.85
N ILE A 65 -13.55 3.63 12.78
CA ILE A 65 -12.40 2.72 12.80
C ILE A 65 -11.30 3.37 13.63
N THR A 66 -10.86 2.68 14.67
CA THR A 66 -9.83 3.17 15.58
C THR A 66 -8.43 2.99 15.02
N ASP A 67 -7.47 3.75 15.51
CA ASP A 67 -6.06 3.60 15.12
C ASP A 67 -5.55 2.18 15.45
N GLY A 68 -5.96 1.60 16.58
CA GLY A 68 -5.60 0.23 16.93
C GLY A 68 -6.14 -0.83 15.95
N GLN A 69 -7.33 -0.63 15.41
CA GLN A 69 -7.89 -1.51 14.38
C GLN A 69 -7.13 -1.39 13.06
N LEU A 70 -6.71 -0.17 12.68
CA LEU A 70 -5.84 0.04 11.51
C LEU A 70 -4.48 -0.64 11.71
N VAL A 71 -3.91 -0.59 12.91
CA VAL A 71 -2.67 -1.32 13.25
C VAL A 71 -2.86 -2.83 13.12
N GLN A 72 -3.94 -3.40 13.68
CA GLN A 72 -4.21 -4.83 13.57
C GLN A 72 -4.43 -5.24 12.11
N MET A 73 -5.16 -4.44 11.33
CA MET A 73 -5.37 -4.68 9.90
C MET A 73 -4.05 -4.68 9.12
N CYS A 74 -3.14 -3.75 9.44
CA CYS A 74 -1.82 -3.70 8.82
C CYS A 74 -0.99 -4.96 9.12
N LYS A 75 -1.06 -5.47 10.36
CA LYS A 75 -0.41 -6.72 10.78
C LYS A 75 -1.02 -7.95 10.09
N ASP A 76 -2.35 -8.02 10.03
CA ASP A 76 -3.07 -9.11 9.37
C ASP A 76 -2.74 -9.14 7.87
N ALA A 77 -2.72 -7.98 7.21
CA ALA A 77 -2.29 -7.85 5.82
C ALA A 77 -0.82 -8.29 5.64
N TYR A 78 0.08 -7.90 6.54
CA TYR A 78 1.47 -8.35 6.47
C TYR A 78 1.59 -9.89 6.57
N GLY A 79 0.84 -10.50 7.49
CA GLY A 79 0.78 -11.94 7.70
C GLY A 79 0.16 -12.69 6.52
N GLY A 80 -0.86 -12.10 5.87
CA GLY A 80 -1.59 -12.65 4.74
C GLY A 80 -0.85 -12.61 3.40
N MET A 81 0.36 -12.04 3.33
CA MET A 81 1.17 -12.08 2.10
C MET A 81 1.62 -13.52 1.78
N GLU A 82 0.96 -14.16 0.83
CA GLU A 82 1.28 -15.52 0.36
C GLU A 82 2.50 -15.52 -0.58
N VAL A 83 3.69 -15.42 0.01
CA VAL A 83 4.97 -15.42 -0.72
C VAL A 83 6.09 -15.95 0.18
N SER A 84 7.13 -16.54 -0.42
CA SER A 84 8.30 -16.98 0.32
C SER A 84 8.95 -15.82 1.08
N LYS A 85 9.51 -16.09 2.27
CA LYS A 85 10.18 -15.07 3.10
C LYS A 85 11.24 -14.28 2.32
N ALA A 86 11.97 -14.94 1.42
CA ALA A 86 12.99 -14.30 0.58
C ALA A 86 12.41 -13.29 -0.41
N LYS A 87 11.18 -13.48 -0.90
CA LYS A 87 10.49 -12.62 -1.86
C LYS A 87 9.49 -11.67 -1.20
N ARG A 88 9.18 -11.86 0.09
CA ARG A 88 8.25 -11.00 0.83
C ARG A 88 8.78 -9.56 0.97
N PRO A 89 7.96 -8.54 0.66
CA PRO A 89 8.22 -7.15 1.04
C PRO A 89 8.38 -6.98 2.56
N ARG A 90 9.18 -6.00 2.98
CA ARG A 90 9.50 -5.82 4.42
C ARG A 90 8.47 -5.01 5.18
N VAL A 91 7.81 -4.07 4.50
CA VAL A 91 6.84 -3.15 5.11
C VAL A 91 5.47 -3.40 4.51
N MET A 92 4.44 -3.34 5.34
CA MET A 92 3.04 -3.21 4.93
C MET A 92 2.52 -1.86 5.43
N THR A 93 1.67 -1.21 4.66
CA THR A 93 1.10 0.08 5.00
C THR A 93 -0.41 0.05 4.79
N VAL A 94 -1.14 0.69 5.70
CA VAL A 94 -2.57 0.96 5.59
C VAL A 94 -2.78 2.47 5.60
N LEU A 95 -3.55 2.97 4.64
CA LEU A 95 -3.99 4.35 4.52
C LEU A 95 -5.52 4.39 4.59
N HIS A 96 -6.07 5.04 5.60
CA HIS A 96 -7.51 5.28 5.75
C HIS A 96 -7.82 6.72 5.36
N SER A 97 -8.68 6.92 4.36
CA SER A 97 -9.11 8.23 3.85
C SER A 97 -10.61 8.22 3.57
N GLY A 98 -11.40 8.94 4.38
CA GLY A 98 -12.86 8.96 4.25
C GLY A 98 -13.46 7.57 4.45
N GLN A 99 -14.09 7.02 3.41
CA GLN A 99 -14.67 5.67 3.42
C GLN A 99 -13.72 4.59 2.87
N ASP A 100 -12.52 4.96 2.44
CA ASP A 100 -11.62 4.08 1.73
C ASP A 100 -10.42 3.70 2.60
N ILE A 101 -10.09 2.41 2.59
CA ILE A 101 -8.87 1.88 3.19
C ILE A 101 -8.03 1.26 2.08
N PHE A 102 -6.87 1.85 1.83
CA PHE A 102 -5.88 1.33 0.90
C PHE A 102 -4.80 0.60 1.68
N ILE A 103 -4.47 -0.59 1.23
CA ILE A 103 -3.44 -1.42 1.82
C ILE A 103 -2.40 -1.68 0.74
N ALA A 104 -1.13 -1.40 1.04
CA ALA A 104 -0.06 -1.71 0.11
C ALA A 104 1.22 -2.08 0.86
N SER A 105 1.93 -3.08 0.34
CA SER A 105 3.29 -3.35 0.80
C SER A 105 4.27 -2.31 0.26
N SER A 106 5.46 -2.22 0.88
CA SER A 106 6.63 -1.70 0.16
C SER A 106 6.85 -2.49 -1.12
N MET A 107 7.51 -1.88 -2.10
CA MET A 107 7.94 -2.61 -3.29
C MET A 107 9.20 -3.43 -3.00
N LYS A 108 9.24 -4.64 -3.53
CA LYS A 108 10.42 -5.49 -3.57
C LYS A 108 10.81 -5.77 -5.02
N GLY A 109 12.12 -5.89 -5.28
CA GLY A 109 12.63 -6.11 -6.63
C GLY A 109 13.28 -4.83 -7.18
N GLY A 110 13.24 -4.66 -8.50
CA GLY A 110 14.08 -3.74 -9.27
C GLY A 110 13.78 -2.25 -9.12
N TYR A 111 14.01 -1.51 -10.22
CA TYR A 111 14.04 -0.04 -10.32
C TYR A 111 12.80 0.66 -9.71
N PRO A 112 12.93 1.88 -9.13
CA PRO A 112 11.83 2.62 -8.52
C PRO A 112 10.71 2.92 -9.51
N TYR A 113 9.60 2.20 -9.31
CA TYR A 113 8.55 2.03 -10.31
C TYR A 113 7.62 3.25 -10.42
N VAL A 114 7.28 3.86 -9.28
CA VAL A 114 6.40 5.03 -9.23
C VAL A 114 7.01 6.24 -9.93
N GLU A 115 8.33 6.41 -9.87
CA GLU A 115 9.02 7.55 -10.48
C GLU A 115 9.09 7.50 -12.01
N LYS A 116 9.04 6.30 -12.62
CA LYS A 116 9.31 6.13 -14.06
C LYS A 116 8.13 5.68 -14.91
N GLU A 117 7.28 4.78 -14.42
CA GLU A 117 6.41 3.98 -15.30
C GLU A 117 4.92 4.33 -15.17
N CYS A 118 4.54 5.09 -14.13
CA CYS A 118 3.16 5.27 -13.73
C CYS A 118 2.53 6.61 -14.20
N GLY A 119 3.11 7.24 -15.22
CA GLY A 119 2.58 8.43 -15.90
C GLY A 119 3.00 9.74 -15.22
N SER A 120 3.38 10.74 -16.03
CA SER A 120 3.89 12.03 -15.58
C SER A 120 2.84 12.97 -14.98
N ASP A 121 1.56 12.58 -14.99
CA ASP A 121 0.42 13.49 -14.79
C ASP A 121 -0.42 13.15 -13.54
N SER A 122 0.19 12.46 -12.56
CA SER A 122 -0.48 12.17 -11.30
C SER A 122 -0.17 13.23 -10.24
N ALA A 123 -1.11 13.52 -9.35
CA ALA A 123 -0.86 14.34 -8.16
C ALA A 123 0.34 13.81 -7.34
N LEU A 124 0.61 12.50 -7.37
CA LEU A 124 1.81 11.93 -6.77
C LEU A 124 3.07 12.37 -7.50
N THR A 125 3.08 12.35 -8.84
CA THR A 125 4.22 12.82 -9.64
C THR A 125 4.51 14.29 -9.36
N HIS A 126 3.46 15.12 -9.25
CA HIS A 126 3.63 16.54 -8.89
C HIS A 126 4.12 16.74 -7.45
N ALA A 127 3.54 16.04 -6.46
CA ALA A 127 4.01 16.10 -5.08
C ALA A 127 5.46 15.63 -4.96
N MET A 128 5.81 14.55 -5.64
CA MET A 128 7.18 14.03 -5.70
C MET A 128 8.09 15.02 -6.43
N SER A 129 7.64 15.68 -7.49
CA SER A 129 8.43 16.71 -8.20
C SER A 129 8.65 17.95 -7.34
N ALA A 130 7.64 18.38 -6.56
CA ALA A 130 7.77 19.50 -5.63
C ALA A 130 8.78 19.18 -4.51
N LEU A 131 8.81 17.93 -4.03
CA LEU A 131 9.79 17.47 -3.05
C LEU A 131 11.18 17.28 -3.69
N VAL A 132 11.28 16.69 -4.88
CA VAL A 132 12.53 16.53 -5.64
C VAL A 132 13.15 17.89 -5.98
N GLY A 133 12.35 18.91 -6.27
CA GLY A 133 12.82 20.29 -6.49
C GLY A 133 13.52 20.91 -5.27
N GLY A 134 13.26 20.39 -4.07
CA GLY A 134 14.00 20.71 -2.84
C GLY A 134 15.06 19.66 -2.44
N HIS A 135 15.11 18.52 -3.13
CA HIS A 135 15.92 17.36 -2.77
C HIS A 135 16.41 16.61 -4.03
N PRO A 136 17.51 17.08 -4.67
CA PRO A 136 18.02 16.51 -5.92
C PRO A 136 18.48 15.05 -5.79
N GLY A 137 18.77 14.57 -4.57
CA GLY A 137 19.09 13.17 -4.27
C GLY A 137 17.87 12.23 -4.29
N GLY A 138 16.66 12.75 -4.50
CA GLY A 138 15.42 11.98 -4.57
C GLY A 138 14.98 11.43 -3.23
N HIS A 139 14.16 10.37 -3.25
CA HIS A 139 13.69 9.74 -2.02
C HIS A 139 14.72 8.75 -1.44
N VAL A 140 14.90 8.70 -0.11
CA VAL A 140 15.91 7.84 0.57
C VAL A 140 15.82 6.34 0.26
N ASN A 141 14.62 5.87 -0.08
CA ASN A 141 14.35 4.49 -0.49
C ASN A 141 13.78 4.42 -1.92
N GLN A 142 14.16 5.38 -2.78
CA GLN A 142 13.77 5.45 -4.20
C GLN A 142 12.23 5.35 -4.38
N ALA A 143 11.47 6.04 -3.55
CA ALA A 143 10.00 6.02 -3.56
C ALA A 143 9.33 4.62 -3.46
N MET A 144 10.04 3.59 -2.98
CA MET A 144 9.54 2.20 -2.91
C MET A 144 8.82 1.85 -1.59
N CYS A 145 8.64 2.83 -0.71
CA CYS A 145 8.04 2.63 0.61
C CYS A 145 6.54 2.36 0.50
N GLY A 146 5.99 1.62 1.46
CA GLY A 146 4.57 1.26 1.45
C GLY A 146 3.66 2.48 1.56
N GLU A 147 4.12 3.53 2.26
CA GLU A 147 3.48 4.84 2.34
C GLU A 147 3.26 5.44 0.94
N ILE A 148 4.31 5.48 0.12
CA ILE A 148 4.22 5.95 -1.27
C ILE A 148 3.27 5.06 -2.08
N MET A 149 3.34 3.73 -1.92
CA MET A 149 2.45 2.81 -2.66
C MET A 149 0.98 3.02 -2.28
N THR A 150 0.65 3.16 -1.00
CA THR A 150 -0.75 3.41 -0.57
C THR A 150 -1.29 4.76 -1.04
N ILE A 151 -0.47 5.81 -0.99
CA ILE A 151 -0.85 7.13 -1.50
C ILE A 151 -1.02 7.08 -3.03
N ALA A 152 -0.15 6.36 -3.74
CA ALA A 152 -0.29 6.12 -5.18
C ALA A 152 -1.62 5.42 -5.50
N LEU A 153 -1.98 4.38 -4.75
CA LEU A 153 -3.27 3.69 -4.92
C LEU A 153 -4.45 4.64 -4.74
N TYR A 154 -4.44 5.45 -3.68
CA TYR A 154 -5.50 6.43 -3.42
C TYR A 154 -5.63 7.44 -4.58
N LEU A 155 -4.51 8.06 -4.97
CA LEU A 155 -4.50 9.10 -6.00
C LEU A 155 -4.89 8.58 -7.39
N ARG A 156 -4.88 7.26 -7.60
CA ARG A 156 -5.27 6.61 -8.86
C ARG A 156 -6.76 6.30 -8.97
N GLN A 157 -7.50 6.36 -7.87
CA GLN A 157 -8.96 6.16 -7.90
C GLN A 157 -9.72 7.37 -8.46
N GLY A 158 -9.04 8.50 -8.64
CA GLY A 158 -9.68 9.73 -9.06
C GLY A 158 -8.72 10.66 -9.80
N LYS A 159 -9.26 11.80 -10.20
CA LYS A 159 -8.47 12.92 -10.69
C LYS A 159 -8.33 13.90 -9.54
N PHE A 160 -7.09 14.12 -9.12
CA PHE A 160 -6.76 15.01 -8.02
C PHE A 160 -5.90 16.14 -8.55
N GLU A 161 -6.14 17.34 -8.05
CA GLU A 161 -5.28 18.48 -8.30
C GLU A 161 -3.89 18.25 -7.70
N SER A 162 -2.88 18.93 -8.24
CA SER A 162 -1.48 18.81 -7.81
C SER A 162 -1.24 19.19 -6.34
N ASN A 163 -2.11 19.99 -5.74
CA ASN A 163 -2.06 20.43 -4.34
C ASN A 163 -3.04 19.69 -3.42
N HIS A 164 -3.59 18.56 -3.89
CA HIS A 164 -4.59 17.78 -3.14
C HIS A 164 -4.11 17.45 -1.73
N LYS A 165 -4.98 17.70 -0.75
CA LYS A 165 -4.76 17.34 0.65
C LYS A 165 -5.69 16.21 1.03
N MET A 166 -5.16 15.32 1.85
CA MET A 166 -5.85 14.18 2.42
C MET A 166 -6.17 14.42 3.89
N THR A 167 -6.51 15.67 4.25
CA THR A 167 -6.84 16.09 5.61
C THR A 167 -7.85 15.14 6.26
N GLY A 168 -7.54 14.69 7.49
CA GLY A 168 -8.34 13.70 8.21
C GLY A 168 -8.01 12.24 7.87
N SER A 169 -7.12 12.00 6.89
CA SER A 169 -6.60 10.66 6.60
C SER A 169 -5.57 10.24 7.64
N ARG A 170 -5.43 8.92 7.78
CA ARG A 170 -4.53 8.29 8.74
C ARG A 170 -3.71 7.22 8.07
N ILE A 171 -2.43 7.13 8.41
CA ILE A 171 -1.53 6.13 7.84
C ILE A 171 -0.78 5.39 8.93
N VAL A 172 -0.63 4.08 8.75
CA VAL A 172 0.19 3.23 9.60
C VAL A 172 0.99 2.27 8.74
N SER A 173 2.26 2.09 9.08
CA SER A 173 3.12 1.08 8.50
C SER A 173 3.56 0.10 9.58
N VAL A 174 3.70 -1.17 9.21
CA VAL A 174 4.33 -2.19 10.05
C VAL A 174 5.49 -2.83 9.32
N GLU A 175 6.50 -3.25 10.06
CA GLU A 175 7.62 -4.03 9.55
C GLU A 175 7.91 -5.24 10.43
N GLN A 176 8.50 -6.27 9.82
CA GLN A 176 9.05 -7.38 10.58
C GLN A 176 10.47 -7.05 11.05
N THR A 177 10.66 -7.04 12.36
CA THR A 177 11.97 -6.90 13.02
C THR A 177 12.81 -8.18 12.86
N LYS A 178 14.10 -8.10 13.22
CA LYS A 178 15.04 -9.23 13.09
C LYS A 178 14.68 -10.45 13.96
N ASP A 179 14.03 -10.22 15.10
CA ASP A 179 13.50 -11.25 16.00
C ASP A 179 12.14 -11.81 15.53
N GLY A 180 11.62 -11.31 14.42
CA GLY A 180 10.40 -11.81 13.79
C GLY A 180 9.10 -11.14 14.25
N ALA A 181 9.16 -10.23 15.21
CA ALA A 181 8.01 -9.45 15.63
C ALA A 181 7.54 -8.51 14.52
N VAL A 182 6.24 -8.21 14.47
CA VAL A 182 5.66 -7.22 13.55
C VAL A 182 5.27 -5.99 14.35
N VAL A 183 6.01 -4.90 14.13
CA VAL A 183 5.92 -3.66 14.91
C VAL A 183 5.49 -2.50 14.03
N VAL A 184 4.87 -1.48 14.62
CA VAL A 184 4.59 -0.23 13.91
C VAL A 184 5.92 0.46 13.58
N LYS A 185 6.02 0.99 12.37
CA LYS A 185 7.22 1.64 11.83
C LYS A 185 6.85 3.04 11.37
N ARG A 186 7.68 4.03 11.71
CA ARG A 186 7.52 5.39 11.19
C ARG A 186 7.84 5.51 9.70
N PRO A 187 7.27 6.51 9.01
CA PRO A 187 7.77 6.97 7.74
C PRO A 187 9.28 7.20 7.79
N CYS A 188 9.99 6.76 6.74
CA CYS A 188 11.42 7.04 6.65
C CYS A 188 11.66 8.55 6.63
N LYS A 189 12.75 8.97 7.26
CA LYS A 189 13.16 10.38 7.37
C LYS A 189 14.24 10.69 6.33
N GLN A 190 14.36 11.97 5.98
CA GLN A 190 15.59 12.48 5.39
C GLN A 190 16.78 12.13 6.28
N ARG A 191 17.90 11.76 5.65
CA ARG A 191 19.17 11.54 6.34
C ARG A 191 19.89 12.88 6.49
N GLU A 192 20.47 13.09 7.65
CA GLU A 192 21.21 14.31 7.96
C GLU A 192 22.39 14.47 6.98
N GLY A 193 22.51 15.67 6.39
CA GLY A 193 23.56 15.96 5.42
C GLY A 193 23.36 15.35 4.02
N GLU A 194 22.22 14.70 3.76
CA GLU A 194 21.89 14.18 2.43
C GLU A 194 20.79 15.02 1.77
N ASP A 195 20.93 15.25 0.46
CA ASP A 195 19.96 15.94 -0.40
C ASP A 195 18.75 15.05 -0.77
N GLN A 196 18.35 14.15 0.13
CA GLN A 196 17.26 13.21 -0.08
C GLN A 196 16.06 13.55 0.80
N PHE A 197 14.85 13.25 0.34
CA PHE A 197 13.63 13.34 1.17
C PHE A 197 13.17 11.97 1.66
N GLY A 198 12.44 11.96 2.77
CA GLY A 198 11.79 10.78 3.33
C GLY A 198 10.27 10.78 3.14
N CYS A 199 9.65 9.64 3.46
CA CYS A 199 8.19 9.52 3.48
C CYS A 199 7.53 10.47 4.49
N CYS A 200 8.23 10.90 5.54
CA CYS A 200 7.66 11.86 6.49
C CYS A 200 7.27 13.18 5.80
N GLN A 201 8.11 13.68 4.89
CA GLN A 201 7.80 14.88 4.11
C GLN A 201 6.63 14.65 3.14
N VAL A 202 6.47 13.45 2.58
CA VAL A 202 5.35 13.11 1.71
C VAL A 202 4.04 13.06 2.49
N VAL A 203 4.04 12.37 3.64
CA VAL A 203 2.88 12.26 4.55
C VAL A 203 2.44 13.66 5.02
N GLU A 204 3.40 14.51 5.38
CA GLU A 204 3.16 15.92 5.74
C GLU A 204 2.63 16.73 4.54
N HIS A 205 3.21 16.56 3.36
CA HIS A 205 2.75 17.25 2.15
C HIS A 205 1.27 16.96 1.85
N PHE A 206 0.81 15.73 2.05
CA PHE A 206 -0.60 15.36 1.86
C PHE A 206 -1.48 15.64 3.09
N ASP A 207 -0.97 16.22 4.17
CA ASP A 207 -1.72 16.45 5.42
C ASP A 207 -2.35 15.16 5.98
N ILE A 208 -1.59 14.07 5.95
CA ILE A 208 -1.98 12.76 6.47
C ILE A 208 -1.44 12.60 7.89
N ARG A 209 -2.28 12.15 8.82
CA ARG A 209 -1.84 11.87 10.20
C ARG A 209 -1.16 10.51 10.30
N GLU A 210 0.08 10.51 10.77
CA GLU A 210 0.78 9.27 11.17
C GLU A 210 0.14 8.67 12.44
N ILE A 211 -0.13 7.36 12.43
CA ILE A 211 -0.51 6.63 13.63
C ILE A 211 0.75 6.36 14.48
N PRO A 212 0.79 6.76 15.76
CA PRO A 212 1.99 6.64 16.59
C PRO A 212 2.51 5.20 16.74
N GLU A 213 3.84 5.04 16.83
CA GLU A 213 4.49 3.74 17.03
C GLU A 213 3.99 2.98 18.28
N ALA A 214 3.63 3.71 19.33
CA ALA A 214 3.14 3.16 20.59
C ALA A 214 1.68 2.66 20.52
N THR A 215 1.01 2.77 19.37
CA THR A 215 -0.40 2.37 19.23
C THR A 215 -0.52 0.85 19.28
N ASN A 216 -1.26 0.36 20.27
CA ASN A 216 -1.55 -1.06 20.40
C ASN A 216 -2.56 -1.52 19.34
N ALA A 217 -2.33 -2.70 18.80
CA ALA A 217 -3.28 -3.34 17.90
C ALA A 217 -4.58 -3.67 18.64
N ALA A 218 -5.72 -3.44 18.00
CA ALA A 218 -7.04 -3.72 18.54
C ALA A 218 -7.81 -4.66 17.59
N PRO A 219 -8.57 -5.63 18.11
CA PRO A 219 -9.34 -6.56 17.27
C PRO A 219 -10.34 -5.84 16.35
N TYR A 220 -10.55 -6.39 15.16
CA TYR A 220 -11.58 -5.97 14.22
C TYR A 220 -12.12 -7.16 13.44
N THR A 221 -13.28 -6.96 12.80
CA THR A 221 -13.79 -7.83 11.73
C THR A 221 -14.31 -6.94 10.62
N LEU A 222 -14.26 -7.36 9.36
CA LEU A 222 -14.80 -6.56 8.25
C LEU A 222 -16.29 -6.26 8.45
N ALA A 223 -17.07 -7.23 8.92
CA ALA A 223 -18.47 -7.03 9.27
C ALA A 223 -18.66 -5.99 10.38
N GLY A 224 -17.81 -6.02 11.41
CA GLY A 224 -17.88 -5.09 12.55
C GLY A 224 -17.52 -3.65 12.20
N ILE A 225 -16.69 -3.43 11.18
CA ILE A 225 -16.40 -2.09 10.64
C ILE A 225 -17.22 -1.76 9.38
N HIS A 226 -18.18 -2.62 9.01
CA HIS A 226 -18.98 -2.49 7.79
C HIS A 226 -18.13 -2.28 6.52
N ALA A 227 -16.99 -2.96 6.44
CA ALA A 227 -16.07 -2.91 5.32
C ALA A 227 -16.37 -4.03 4.31
N THR A 228 -16.18 -3.71 3.04
CA THR A 228 -16.24 -4.66 1.93
C THR A 228 -14.95 -4.59 1.13
N VAL A 229 -14.44 -5.76 0.74
CA VAL A 229 -13.29 -5.85 -0.17
C VAL A 229 -13.72 -5.35 -1.54
N GLN A 230 -12.95 -4.41 -2.08
CA GLN A 230 -13.11 -3.92 -3.46
C GLN A 230 -12.12 -4.61 -4.38
N ALA A 231 -12.32 -4.47 -5.69
CA ALA A 231 -11.29 -4.87 -6.65
C ALA A 231 -9.99 -4.11 -6.33
N ALA A 232 -8.89 -4.83 -6.14
CA ALA A 232 -7.61 -4.22 -5.81
C ALA A 232 -7.27 -3.16 -6.87
N GLY A 233 -7.07 -1.92 -6.42
CA GLY A 233 -6.61 -0.84 -7.28
C GLY A 233 -5.29 -1.23 -7.94
N ARG A 234 -5.12 -0.85 -9.21
CA ARG A 234 -3.85 -1.08 -9.93
C ARG A 234 -2.92 0.12 -9.72
N LEU A 235 -1.73 -0.15 -9.20
CA LEU A 235 -0.65 0.83 -9.11
C LEU A 235 -0.18 1.33 -10.47
N CYS A 236 -0.50 0.66 -11.57
CA CYS A 236 -0.21 1.11 -12.92
C CYS A 236 -1.33 0.73 -13.90
N THR A 237 -1.58 1.59 -14.89
CA THR A 237 -2.66 1.44 -15.88
C THR A 237 -2.09 1.31 -17.28
N LYS A 238 -0.86 0.79 -17.46
CA LYS A 238 -0.36 0.55 -18.82
C LYS A 238 -1.49 -0.17 -19.58
N PRO A 239 -1.98 0.40 -20.70
CA PRO A 239 -2.99 -0.26 -21.48
C PRO A 239 -2.41 -1.63 -21.82
N ASP A 240 -3.21 -2.68 -21.59
CA ASP A 240 -2.79 -4.03 -21.95
C ASP A 240 -2.28 -3.95 -23.40
N ALA A 241 -0.98 -4.18 -23.58
CA ALA A 241 -0.35 -4.16 -24.90
C ALA A 241 -0.84 -5.41 -25.64
N GLY A 242 -2.08 -5.38 -26.12
CA GLY A 242 -2.74 -6.62 -26.55
C GLY A 242 -4.22 -6.57 -26.84
N THR A 243 -4.78 -5.46 -27.34
CA THR A 243 -5.90 -5.49 -28.29
C THR A 243 -5.92 -4.19 -29.09
N SER A 244 -5.01 -4.05 -30.04
CA SER A 244 -5.29 -3.21 -31.21
C SER A 244 -6.32 -3.96 -32.05
N ASN A 245 -7.60 -3.75 -31.78
CA ASN A 245 -8.61 -4.02 -32.79
C ASN A 245 -8.33 -3.03 -33.92
N GLY A 246 -7.85 -3.57 -35.04
CA GLY A 246 -7.64 -2.83 -36.26
C GLY A 246 -8.98 -2.35 -36.79
N GLU A 247 -9.37 -1.13 -36.46
CA GLU A 247 -10.27 -0.36 -37.31
C GLU A 247 -9.41 0.51 -38.22
N GLY A 248 -9.21 -0.02 -39.43
CA GLY A 248 -8.59 0.70 -40.52
C GLY A 248 -9.41 1.94 -40.85
N THR A 249 -8.82 3.11 -40.66
CA THR A 249 -9.24 4.31 -41.36
C THR A 249 -8.30 4.51 -42.54
N SER A 250 -8.83 4.14 -43.71
CA SER A 250 -8.26 4.41 -45.01
C SER A 250 -7.90 5.90 -45.13
N LYS A 251 -6.63 6.17 -45.47
CA LYS A 251 -6.18 7.46 -45.99
C LYS A 251 -6.98 7.79 -47.25
N GLN A 252 -7.83 8.81 -47.21
CA GLN A 252 -8.26 9.52 -48.41
C GLN A 252 -7.32 10.71 -48.61
N ALA A 253 -6.52 10.62 -49.66
CA ALA A 253 -5.71 11.72 -50.16
C ALA A 253 -6.62 12.75 -50.82
N ALA A 254 -6.70 13.96 -50.24
CA ALA A 254 -7.17 15.13 -50.95
C ALA A 254 -5.96 15.79 -51.63
N LYS A 255 -5.88 15.66 -52.95
CA LYS A 255 -5.03 16.51 -53.79
C LYS A 255 -5.63 17.92 -53.79
N HIS A 256 -4.83 18.91 -53.44
CA HIS A 256 -5.00 20.28 -53.91
C HIS A 256 -3.73 20.69 -54.65
N ASN A 257 -3.97 21.31 -55.82
CA ASN A 257 -3.08 21.75 -56.90
C ASN A 257 -2.65 20.67 -57.90
#